data_AF-A0A0E3L6C3-F1
#
_entry.id   AF-A0A0E3L6C3-F1
#
_cell.length_a   1.000
_cell.length_b   1.000
_cell.length_c   1.000
_cell.angle_alpha   90.00
_cell.angle_beta   90.00
_cell.angle_gamma   90.00
#
_symmetry.space_group_name_H-M   'P 1'
#
loop_
_entity.id
_entity.type
_entity.pdbx_description
1 polymer ?
#
loop_
_entity_poly.entity_id
_entity_poly.type
_entity_poly.pdbx_seq_one_letter_code
_entity_poly.pdbx_strand_id
1 'polypeptide(L)'
;MRLPPEKKSKIDALWDRFWSGGLSNPLQSIEQMSYLIFMKRLEDMDVLEQRRANAMGKEYTSVFEGHEDCRWSAWKHKTAEDMLKHVRDVVFPFIKNIHDGEKTLFSQHMKDAMFIIPKPSLVQEAVGIIDELDISGQTSDVQGDIYEYLLNQLATAGKNGQFRTPRHIIRMIVELVDPDVNDRICDPACGTAGFLFTAYRYILKKYTSPDMVTKDEEGDWHGLIGDHITEQNAWDKLHQDTFYGFDFESTMVRIALMNMVLHGIKAPHIEYTDTLSNQYSGEEEFTVILANPPFKGSIDKNDINDKLTLGTTKTELLFVEKMIRLLEIGGKCGVIVPDGVLFGSSTAHKNLRKILLETCQLEGIVSMPSGVFKPYAGVSTAVLVFTRGGSTEKVWFYDMEADGYSLDDKRTPTDMKGDIPDIIERFRKRREENPGDRKGKCFYVPAEEIKANNYDLSISRYKEIEYEEVEYEKPEVIIRKIEEIEGRILENVGELKGMLGKGM
;
A
#
# COMPACT_ATOMS: atom_id res chain seq x y z
N MET A 1 -6.29 2.11 13.22
CA MET A 1 -5.34 3.19 13.54
C MET A 1 -5.69 3.88 14.86
N ARG A 2 -4.98 3.50 15.92
CA ARG A 2 -5.12 4.00 17.30
C ARG A 2 -4.49 5.38 17.52
N LEU A 3 -4.54 6.26 16.50
CA LEU A 3 -4.14 7.65 16.70
C LEU A 3 -5.20 8.34 17.57
N PRO A 4 -4.83 9.00 18.68
CA PRO A 4 -5.77 9.74 19.50
C PRO A 4 -6.57 10.75 18.66
N PRO A 5 -7.88 10.95 18.91
CA PRO A 5 -8.71 11.87 18.15
C PRO A 5 -8.12 13.29 18.04
N GLU A 6 -7.44 13.75 19.10
CA GLU A 6 -6.75 15.04 19.12
C GLU A 6 -5.65 15.11 18.05
N LYS A 7 -4.83 14.06 17.90
CA LYS A 7 -3.76 14.02 16.89
C LYS A 7 -4.34 13.92 15.48
N LYS A 8 -5.42 13.14 15.27
CA LYS A 8 -6.13 13.08 14.00
C LYS A 8 -6.62 14.48 13.58
N SER A 9 -7.30 15.17 14.49
CA SER A 9 -7.78 16.53 14.26
C SER A 9 -6.66 17.53 13.95
N LYS A 10 -5.47 17.39 14.56
CA LYS A 10 -4.30 18.23 14.24
C LYS A 10 -3.76 17.95 12.85
N ILE A 11 -3.69 16.68 12.43
CA ILE A 11 -3.27 16.30 11.07
C ILE A 11 -4.26 16.78 10.03
N ASP A 12 -5.57 16.64 10.30
CA ASP A 12 -6.63 17.17 9.43
C ASP A 12 -6.52 18.69 9.30
N ALA A 13 -6.29 19.39 10.40
CA ALA A 13 -6.05 20.84 10.39
C ALA A 13 -4.82 21.21 9.56
N LEU A 14 -3.70 20.48 9.71
CA LEU A 14 -2.49 20.68 8.92
C LEU A 14 -2.79 20.52 7.43
N TRP A 15 -3.50 19.47 7.05
CA TRP A 15 -3.93 19.20 5.68
C TRP A 15 -4.76 20.35 5.11
N ASP A 16 -5.78 20.78 5.84
CA ASP A 16 -6.68 21.87 5.44
C ASP A 16 -5.92 23.20 5.27
N ARG A 17 -4.90 23.47 6.10
CA ARG A 17 -4.05 24.66 5.96
C ARG A 17 -3.24 24.65 4.68
N PHE A 18 -2.62 23.53 4.31
CA PHE A 18 -1.89 23.44 3.04
C PHE A 18 -2.81 23.57 1.84
N TRP A 19 -3.98 22.91 1.89
CA TRP A 19 -4.98 22.98 0.84
C TRP A 19 -5.49 24.41 0.61
N SER A 20 -5.92 25.09 1.68
CA SER A 20 -6.40 26.48 1.63
C SER A 20 -5.28 27.51 1.41
N GLY A 21 -4.06 27.17 1.80
CA GLY A 21 -2.87 28.01 1.73
C GLY A 21 -2.29 28.16 0.33
N GLY A 22 -2.75 27.37 -0.65
CA GLY A 22 -2.39 27.51 -2.07
C GLY A 22 -1.61 26.34 -2.65
N LEU A 23 -1.34 25.29 -1.87
CA LEU A 23 -0.78 24.02 -2.36
C LEU A 23 -1.94 23.05 -2.62
N SER A 24 -2.56 23.17 -3.80
CA SER A 24 -3.69 22.35 -4.21
C SER A 24 -3.28 20.99 -4.78
N ASN A 25 -1.98 20.76 -5.03
CA ASN A 25 -1.47 19.45 -5.40
C ASN A 25 -1.21 18.61 -4.13
N PRO A 26 -1.97 17.53 -3.88
CA PRO A 26 -1.85 16.71 -2.67
C PRO A 26 -0.42 16.20 -2.41
N LEU A 27 0.29 15.81 -3.46
CA LEU A 27 1.65 15.25 -3.33
C LEU A 27 2.66 16.28 -2.89
N GLN A 28 2.59 17.46 -3.49
CA GLN A 28 3.44 18.57 -3.08
C GLN A 28 3.14 18.95 -1.63
N SER A 29 1.86 18.98 -1.24
CA SER A 29 1.49 19.26 0.15
C SER A 29 2.10 18.25 1.13
N ILE A 30 2.00 16.95 0.86
CA ILE A 30 2.64 15.93 1.70
C ILE A 30 4.14 16.09 1.71
N GLU A 31 4.77 16.27 0.56
CA GLU A 31 6.20 16.42 0.47
C GLU A 31 6.70 17.58 1.34
N GLN A 32 6.04 18.75 1.25
CA GLN A 32 6.39 19.93 2.05
C GLN A 32 6.12 19.73 3.56
N MET A 33 5.00 19.10 3.93
CA MET A 33 4.75 18.71 5.33
C MET A 33 5.81 17.76 5.85
N SER A 34 6.23 16.81 5.02
CA SER A 34 7.24 15.82 5.38
C SER A 34 8.61 16.46 5.59
N TYR A 35 8.96 17.49 4.82
CA TYR A 35 10.15 18.29 5.09
C TYR A 35 10.10 18.92 6.48
N LEU A 36 9.01 19.59 6.84
CA LEU A 36 8.87 20.22 8.15
C LEU A 36 8.94 19.20 9.30
N ILE A 37 8.24 18.06 9.16
CA ILE A 37 8.30 16.96 10.13
C ILE A 37 9.73 16.45 10.28
N PHE A 38 10.46 16.30 9.16
CA PHE A 38 11.86 15.90 9.20
C PHE A 38 12.75 16.92 9.90
N MET A 39 12.57 18.24 9.66
CA MET A 39 13.37 19.27 10.34
C MET A 39 13.20 19.19 11.85
N LYS A 40 11.96 19.02 12.32
CA LYS A 40 11.66 18.86 13.74
C LYS A 40 12.34 17.61 14.30
N ARG A 41 12.16 16.48 13.62
CA ARG A 41 12.70 15.19 14.03
C ARG A 41 14.24 15.19 14.08
N LEU A 42 14.89 15.85 13.14
CA LEU A 42 16.35 15.94 13.09
C LEU A 42 16.91 16.56 14.37
N GLU A 43 16.31 17.65 14.87
CA GLU A 43 16.70 18.23 16.16
C GLU A 43 16.43 17.29 17.33
N ASP A 44 15.25 16.68 17.37
CA ASP A 44 14.90 15.81 18.49
C ASP A 44 15.78 14.56 18.59
N MET A 45 16.17 14.00 17.44
CA MET A 45 17.15 12.91 17.37
C MET A 45 18.53 13.36 17.83
N ASP A 46 18.98 14.53 17.40
CA ASP A 46 20.27 15.10 17.84
C ASP A 46 20.31 15.29 19.37
N VAL A 47 19.23 15.83 19.95
CA VAL A 47 19.08 16.00 21.40
C VAL A 47 19.07 14.65 22.12
N LEU A 48 18.40 13.64 21.57
CA LEU A 48 18.35 12.30 22.15
C LEU A 48 19.73 11.63 22.14
N GLU A 49 20.44 11.68 21.02
CA GLU A 49 21.78 11.11 20.89
C GLU A 49 22.79 11.85 21.77
N GLN A 50 22.71 13.17 21.87
CA GLN A 50 23.52 13.94 22.80
C GLN A 50 23.27 13.52 24.26
N ARG A 51 22.01 13.32 24.67
CA ARG A 51 21.67 12.82 26.00
C ARG A 51 22.20 11.40 26.24
N ARG A 52 22.10 10.51 25.25
CA ARG A 52 22.65 9.14 25.31
C ARG A 52 24.16 9.15 25.47
N ALA A 53 24.86 9.95 24.66
CA ALA A 53 26.31 10.08 24.72
C ALA A 53 26.77 10.63 26.08
N ASN A 54 26.10 11.67 26.60
CA ASN A 54 26.36 12.22 27.92
C ASN A 54 26.16 11.17 29.03
N ALA A 55 25.09 10.38 28.95
CA ALA A 55 24.83 9.30 29.91
C ALA A 55 25.88 8.17 29.84
N MET A 56 26.45 7.93 28.66
CA MET A 56 27.52 6.95 28.44
C MET A 56 28.94 7.52 28.64
N GLY A 57 29.08 8.82 28.92
CA GLY A 57 30.38 9.50 28.99
C GLY A 57 31.15 9.50 27.66
N LYS A 58 30.46 9.45 26.52
CA LYS A 58 31.05 9.52 25.18
C LYS A 58 30.97 10.94 24.62
N GLU A 59 31.98 11.34 23.86
CA GLU A 59 31.91 12.56 23.06
C GLU A 59 30.89 12.39 21.92
N TYR A 60 30.10 13.43 21.66
CA TYR A 60 29.11 13.47 20.59
C TYR A 60 29.18 14.81 19.88
N THR A 61 29.35 14.75 18.56
CA THR A 61 29.29 15.91 17.68
C THR A 61 27.86 16.07 17.18
N SER A 62 27.26 17.21 17.50
CA SER A 62 25.91 17.54 17.04
C SER A 62 25.89 17.75 15.52
N VAL A 63 24.81 17.33 14.86
CA VAL A 63 24.65 17.60 13.42
C VAL A 63 24.48 19.07 13.10
N PHE A 64 24.06 19.86 14.08
CA PHE A 64 23.94 21.30 13.98
C PHE A 64 25.22 22.03 14.37
N GLU A 65 26.35 21.32 14.58
CA GLU A 65 27.63 21.98 14.84
C GLU A 65 27.96 22.96 13.70
N GLY A 66 28.20 24.23 14.04
CA GLY A 66 28.41 25.32 13.07
C GLY A 66 27.14 25.86 12.40
N HIS A 67 25.97 25.27 12.67
CA HIS A 67 24.66 25.59 12.08
C HIS A 67 23.55 25.64 13.14
N GLU A 68 23.82 26.24 14.29
CA GLU A 68 22.90 26.31 15.43
C GLU A 68 21.57 27.01 15.09
N ASP A 69 21.60 27.94 14.13
CA ASP A 69 20.40 28.62 13.62
C ASP A 69 19.50 27.71 12.76
N CYS A 70 19.95 26.51 12.41
CA CYS A 70 19.16 25.51 11.69
C CYS A 70 18.31 24.61 12.61
N ARG A 71 18.53 24.65 13.93
CA ARG A 71 17.70 23.92 14.91
C ARG A 71 16.27 24.42 14.89
N TRP A 72 15.29 23.50 14.92
CA TRP A 72 13.87 23.86 14.94
C TRP A 72 13.52 24.83 16.09
N SER A 73 14.07 24.61 17.28
CA SER A 73 13.94 25.50 18.44
C SER A 73 14.47 26.92 18.22
N ALA A 74 15.47 27.11 17.35
CA ALA A 74 16.10 28.40 17.08
C ALA A 74 15.25 29.30 16.16
N TRP A 75 14.45 28.71 15.27
CA TRP A 75 13.70 29.48 14.27
C TRP A 75 12.17 29.40 14.38
N LYS A 76 11.61 28.46 15.16
CA LYS A 76 10.15 28.31 15.31
C LYS A 76 9.41 29.54 15.87
N HIS A 77 10.14 30.43 16.55
CA HIS A 77 9.59 31.66 17.13
C HIS A 77 9.79 32.91 16.26
N LYS A 78 10.37 32.78 15.06
CA LYS A 78 10.52 33.91 14.13
C LYS A 78 9.14 34.42 13.66
N THR A 79 9.12 35.65 13.17
CA THR A 79 7.94 36.19 12.46
C THR A 79 7.66 35.33 11.22
N ALA A 80 6.42 35.31 10.73
CA ALA A 80 6.07 34.49 9.57
C ALA A 80 6.99 34.74 8.35
N GLU A 81 7.31 36.01 8.08
CA GLU A 81 8.15 36.42 6.95
C GLU A 81 9.60 35.97 7.12
N ASP A 82 10.18 36.22 8.31
CA ASP A 82 11.54 35.80 8.63
C ASP A 82 11.65 34.28 8.69
N MET A 83 10.62 33.59 9.17
CA MET A 83 10.55 32.13 9.24
C MET A 83 10.59 31.52 7.85
N LEU A 84 9.70 31.93 6.94
CA LEU A 84 9.70 31.41 5.57
C LEU A 84 11.05 31.65 4.89
N LYS A 85 11.61 32.86 5.02
CA LYS A 85 12.91 33.19 4.44
C LYS A 85 14.02 32.33 5.02
N HIS A 86 14.09 32.20 6.34
CA HIS A 86 15.10 31.41 7.03
C HIS A 86 15.01 29.93 6.71
N VAL A 87 13.80 29.35 6.74
CA VAL A 87 13.59 27.93 6.42
C VAL A 87 13.98 27.65 4.97
N ARG A 88 13.54 28.48 4.02
CA ARG A 88 13.81 28.28 2.59
C ARG A 88 15.28 28.50 2.22
N ASP A 89 15.91 29.54 2.76
CA ASP A 89 17.22 30.02 2.29
C ASP A 89 18.39 29.53 3.15
N VAL A 90 18.13 29.01 4.37
CA VAL A 90 19.16 28.55 5.32
C VAL A 90 18.93 27.10 5.75
N VAL A 91 17.79 26.82 6.40
CA VAL A 91 17.53 25.49 7.01
C VAL A 91 17.41 24.39 5.97
N PHE A 92 16.66 24.64 4.89
CA PHE A 92 16.43 23.65 3.85
C PHE A 92 17.72 23.34 3.06
N PRO A 93 18.54 24.34 2.64
CA PRO A 93 19.87 24.07 2.11
C PRO A 93 20.80 23.31 3.06
N PHE A 94 20.77 23.59 4.37
CA PHE A 94 21.54 22.83 5.35
C PHE A 94 21.15 21.35 5.34
N ILE A 95 19.84 21.05 5.42
CA ILE A 95 19.32 19.68 5.43
C ILE A 95 19.71 18.89 4.17
N LYS A 96 19.73 19.55 3.01
CA LYS A 96 20.14 18.96 1.73
C LYS A 96 21.61 18.52 1.70
N ASN A 97 22.46 19.07 2.57
CA ASN A 97 23.90 18.86 2.57
C ASN A 97 24.42 18.16 3.84
N ILE A 98 23.55 17.49 4.60
CA ILE A 98 23.98 16.73 5.78
C ILE A 98 24.77 15.49 5.31
N HIS A 99 26.03 15.37 5.72
CA HIS A 99 26.95 14.31 5.26
C HIS A 99 27.27 13.24 6.33
N ASP A 100 26.40 13.05 7.33
CA ASP A 100 26.67 12.17 8.48
C ASP A 100 25.83 10.88 8.48
N GLY A 101 26.43 9.74 8.13
CA GLY A 101 25.89 8.39 8.37
C GLY A 101 24.48 8.14 7.81
N GLU A 102 23.54 7.65 8.64
CA GLU A 102 22.10 7.46 8.33
C GLU A 102 21.45 8.70 7.67
N LYS A 103 22.00 9.89 7.91
CA LYS A 103 21.49 11.17 7.41
C LYS A 103 21.96 11.46 5.97
N THR A 104 22.93 10.69 5.47
CA THR A 104 23.44 10.77 4.09
C THR A 104 22.40 10.27 3.09
N LEU A 105 21.65 9.20 3.40
CA LEU A 105 20.57 8.70 2.55
C LEU A 105 19.53 9.79 2.28
N PHE A 106 19.12 10.51 3.33
CA PHE A 106 18.20 11.63 3.19
C PHE A 106 18.78 12.75 2.30
N SER A 107 20.05 13.14 2.50
CA SER A 107 20.69 14.17 1.69
C SER A 107 20.73 13.83 0.19
N GLN A 108 20.93 12.56 -0.17
CA GLN A 108 21.00 12.10 -1.57
C GLN A 108 19.68 12.33 -2.30
N HIS A 109 18.54 11.94 -1.70
CA HIS A 109 17.22 12.10 -2.31
C HIS A 109 16.65 13.52 -2.22
N MET A 110 17.25 14.37 -1.38
CA MET A 110 16.88 15.77 -1.22
C MET A 110 17.68 16.74 -2.09
N LYS A 111 18.72 16.27 -2.79
CA LYS A 111 19.61 17.13 -3.59
C LYS A 111 18.87 18.05 -4.57
N ASP A 112 17.81 17.55 -5.21
CA ASP A 112 16.98 18.31 -6.17
C ASP A 112 15.63 18.74 -5.58
N ALA A 113 15.40 18.47 -4.29
CA ALA A 113 14.19 18.90 -3.61
C ALA A 113 14.11 20.43 -3.52
N MET A 114 12.88 20.94 -3.55
CA MET A 114 12.57 22.37 -3.43
C MET A 114 11.59 22.62 -2.28
N PHE A 115 11.84 23.68 -1.52
CA PHE A 115 10.90 24.19 -0.53
C PHE A 115 10.01 25.24 -1.18
N ILE A 116 8.73 24.91 -1.38
CA ILE A 116 7.80 25.67 -2.24
C ILE A 116 6.57 26.20 -1.49
N ILE A 117 6.60 26.26 -0.16
CA ILE A 117 5.50 26.86 0.60
C ILE A 117 5.37 28.35 0.22
N PRO A 118 4.23 28.78 -0.35
CA PRO A 118 4.15 30.09 -1.01
C PRO A 118 3.92 31.25 -0.04
N LYS A 119 3.32 30.99 1.13
CA LYS A 119 2.85 32.02 2.07
C LYS A 119 3.59 31.94 3.40
N PRO A 120 4.07 33.08 3.94
CA PRO A 120 4.64 33.15 5.29
C PRO A 120 3.72 32.59 6.37
N SER A 121 2.43 32.95 6.33
CA SER A 121 1.44 32.50 7.32
C SER A 121 1.26 30.98 7.32
N LEU A 122 1.33 30.34 6.14
CA LEU A 122 1.19 28.90 6.02
C LEU A 122 2.35 28.16 6.71
N VAL A 123 3.60 28.61 6.53
CA VAL A 123 4.75 28.00 7.23
C VAL A 123 4.56 28.13 8.73
N GLN A 124 4.19 29.32 9.22
CA GLN A 124 4.01 29.57 10.64
C GLN A 124 2.91 28.69 11.26
N GLU A 125 1.75 28.59 10.60
CA GLU A 125 0.64 27.72 11.03
C GLU A 125 1.07 26.25 11.04
N ALA A 126 1.74 25.78 9.98
CA ALA A 126 2.22 24.41 9.87
C ALA A 126 3.23 24.06 10.97
N VAL A 127 4.19 24.95 11.23
CA VAL A 127 5.20 24.80 12.28
C VAL A 127 4.56 24.73 13.65
N GLY A 128 3.56 25.59 13.93
CA GLY A 128 2.81 25.53 15.19
C GLY A 128 2.11 24.18 15.38
N ILE A 129 1.39 23.70 14.37
CA ILE A 129 0.69 22.41 14.43
C ILE A 129 1.67 21.24 14.62
N ILE A 130 2.80 21.24 13.89
CA ILE A 130 3.82 20.18 13.99
C ILE A 130 4.50 20.17 15.36
N ASP A 131 4.77 21.35 15.96
CA ASP A 131 5.33 21.45 17.31
C ASP A 131 4.36 20.88 18.35
N GLU A 132 3.06 21.13 18.19
CA GLU A 132 1.99 20.61 19.07
C GLU A 132 1.65 19.12 18.88
N LEU A 133 2.03 18.52 17.74
CA LEU A 133 1.86 17.09 17.51
C LEU A 133 2.81 16.25 18.39
N ASP A 134 3.88 16.88 18.90
CA ASP A 134 4.93 16.25 19.72
C ASP A 134 5.43 14.93 19.10
N ILE A 135 5.65 14.91 17.78
CA ILE A 135 5.93 13.69 17.00
C ILE A 135 7.10 12.92 17.62
N SER A 136 8.20 13.61 17.90
CA SER A 136 9.44 12.98 18.36
C SER A 136 9.42 12.55 19.83
N GLY A 137 8.50 13.08 20.64
CA GLY A 137 8.27 12.61 22.01
C GLY A 137 7.59 11.23 22.06
N GLN A 138 7.12 10.72 20.92
CA GLN A 138 6.39 9.46 20.81
C GLN A 138 7.29 8.29 20.40
N THR A 139 6.79 7.08 20.57
CA THR A 139 7.38 5.86 20.01
C THR A 139 7.39 5.90 18.49
N SER A 140 8.31 5.16 17.85
CA SER A 140 8.37 5.02 16.39
C SER A 140 7.05 4.54 15.78
N ASP A 141 6.32 3.69 16.49
CA ASP A 141 4.98 3.22 16.11
C ASP A 141 3.99 4.39 15.96
N VAL A 142 3.95 5.30 16.94
CA VAL A 142 3.07 6.49 16.90
C VAL A 142 3.53 7.50 15.86
N GLN A 143 4.84 7.69 15.68
CA GLN A 143 5.39 8.57 14.65
C GLN A 143 5.00 8.10 13.25
N GLY A 144 5.20 6.82 13.01
CA GLY A 144 4.80 6.13 11.81
C GLY A 144 3.30 6.25 11.55
N ASP A 145 2.49 5.99 12.57
CA ASP A 145 1.04 6.15 12.51
C ASP A 145 0.63 7.60 12.20
N ILE A 146 1.29 8.63 12.74
CA ILE A 146 1.01 10.03 12.36
C ILE A 146 1.24 10.23 10.85
N TYR A 147 2.34 9.70 10.33
CA TYR A 147 2.69 9.84 8.91
C TYR A 147 1.76 9.04 8.01
N GLU A 148 1.40 7.81 8.39
CA GLU A 148 0.45 6.97 7.66
C GLU A 148 -0.95 7.59 7.61
N TYR A 149 -1.39 8.22 8.70
CA TYR A 149 -2.64 8.97 8.69
C TYR A 149 -2.58 10.16 7.72
N LEU A 150 -1.45 10.87 7.70
CA LEU A 150 -1.24 11.94 6.73
C LEU A 150 -1.28 11.41 5.29
N LEU A 151 -0.63 10.28 5.00
CA LEU A 151 -0.69 9.62 3.69
C LEU A 151 -2.10 9.16 3.31
N ASN A 152 -2.95 8.78 4.28
CA ASN A 152 -4.35 8.46 4.01
C ASN A 152 -5.13 9.67 3.47
N GLN A 153 -4.75 10.90 3.81
CA GLN A 153 -5.40 12.11 3.28
C GLN A 153 -5.12 12.34 1.79
N LEU A 154 -3.98 11.87 1.24
CA LEU A 154 -3.76 11.83 -0.22
C LEU A 154 -4.85 11.04 -0.94
N ALA A 155 -5.24 9.93 -0.31
CA ALA A 155 -6.16 8.96 -0.86
C ALA A 155 -7.54 9.62 -1.09
N THR A 156 -8.03 10.36 -0.10
CA THR A 156 -9.29 11.12 -0.16
C THR A 156 -9.29 12.23 -1.21
N ALA A 157 -8.11 12.78 -1.56
CA ALA A 157 -8.01 13.93 -2.46
C ALA A 157 -8.22 13.60 -3.96
N GLY A 158 -8.32 12.31 -4.33
CA GLY A 158 -9.00 11.81 -5.54
C GLY A 158 -8.52 12.31 -6.91
N LYS A 159 -7.43 13.08 -7.03
CA LYS A 159 -7.12 13.85 -8.25
C LYS A 159 -5.92 13.41 -9.08
N ASN A 160 -5.02 12.56 -8.58
CA ASN A 160 -3.73 12.32 -9.26
C ASN A 160 -3.53 10.91 -9.84
N GLY A 161 -4.56 10.04 -9.87
CA GLY A 161 -4.45 8.73 -10.52
C GLY A 161 -3.36 7.80 -9.95
N GLN A 162 -2.80 8.12 -8.80
CA GLN A 162 -1.83 7.30 -8.08
C GLN A 162 -2.59 6.30 -7.21
N PHE A 163 -2.51 5.04 -7.61
CA PHE A 163 -3.20 3.94 -6.97
C PHE A 163 -2.54 3.63 -5.63
N ARG A 164 -3.24 3.85 -4.52
CA ARG A 164 -2.81 3.35 -3.22
C ARG A 164 -3.47 2.00 -2.95
N THR A 165 -2.67 1.03 -2.56
CA THR A 165 -3.18 -0.28 -2.14
C THR A 165 -3.86 -0.16 -0.78
N PRO A 166 -5.10 -0.65 -0.62
CA PRO A 166 -5.75 -0.67 0.68
C PRO A 166 -4.94 -1.48 1.71
N ARG A 167 -4.84 -0.99 2.95
CA ARG A 167 -3.93 -1.51 3.97
C ARG A 167 -4.22 -2.97 4.34
N HIS A 168 -5.49 -3.33 4.47
CA HIS A 168 -5.91 -4.70 4.74
C HIS A 168 -5.56 -5.67 3.60
N ILE A 169 -5.55 -5.21 2.35
CA ILE A 169 -5.09 -6.00 1.19
C ILE A 169 -3.56 -6.19 1.24
N ILE A 170 -2.79 -5.14 1.54
CA ILE A 170 -1.34 -5.26 1.75
C ILE A 170 -1.04 -6.31 2.82
N ARG A 171 -1.72 -6.21 3.99
CA ARG A 171 -1.55 -7.17 5.10
C ARG A 171 -1.85 -8.59 4.67
N MET A 172 -2.97 -8.81 3.97
CA MET A 172 -3.32 -10.13 3.43
C MET A 172 -2.18 -10.71 2.60
N ILE A 173 -1.65 -9.95 1.64
CA ILE A 173 -0.60 -10.42 0.73
C ILE A 173 0.70 -10.73 1.50
N VAL A 174 1.09 -9.86 2.43
CA VAL A 174 2.25 -10.09 3.32
C VAL A 174 2.07 -11.36 4.14
N GLU A 175 0.87 -11.60 4.68
CA GLU A 175 0.57 -12.82 5.46
C GLU A 175 0.54 -14.11 4.62
N LEU A 176 0.21 -14.00 3.32
CA LEU A 176 0.23 -15.12 2.37
C LEU A 176 1.65 -15.48 1.94
N VAL A 177 2.52 -14.47 1.76
CA VAL A 177 3.93 -14.66 1.36
C VAL A 177 4.80 -15.10 2.55
N ASP A 178 4.48 -14.62 3.76
CA ASP A 178 5.19 -14.91 5.02
C ASP A 178 6.71 -14.59 4.92
N PRO A 179 7.08 -13.29 4.80
CA PRO A 179 8.49 -12.88 4.84
C PRO A 179 9.09 -13.01 6.24
N ASP A 180 10.40 -13.15 6.31
CA ASP A 180 11.18 -13.36 7.52
C ASP A 180 12.37 -12.38 7.64
N VAL A 181 13.01 -12.35 8.81
CA VAL A 181 14.10 -11.41 9.17
C VAL A 181 15.36 -11.56 8.29
N ASN A 182 15.52 -12.70 7.62
CA ASN A 182 16.65 -12.96 6.73
C ASN A 182 16.34 -12.67 5.27
N ASP A 183 15.12 -12.27 4.94
CA ASP A 183 14.73 -12.01 3.56
C ASP A 183 15.30 -10.68 3.04
N ARG A 184 15.54 -10.65 1.73
CA ARG A 184 15.75 -9.44 0.93
C ARG A 184 14.45 -9.14 0.20
N ILE A 185 13.73 -8.13 0.65
CA ILE A 185 12.37 -7.78 0.27
C ILE A 185 12.38 -6.59 -0.68
N CYS A 186 11.85 -6.78 -1.89
CA CYS A 186 11.77 -5.75 -2.91
C CYS A 186 10.33 -5.39 -3.29
N ASP A 187 10.08 -4.10 -3.48
CA ASP A 187 8.91 -3.56 -4.19
C ASP A 187 9.38 -2.72 -5.40
N PRO A 188 9.29 -3.23 -6.65
CA PRO A 188 9.79 -2.55 -7.84
C PRO A 188 8.91 -1.38 -8.33
N ALA A 189 7.80 -1.11 -7.62
CA ALA A 189 6.90 0.02 -7.87
C ALA A 189 6.36 0.54 -6.53
N CYS A 190 7.26 0.97 -5.64
CA CYS A 190 6.98 1.05 -4.21
C CYS A 190 6.00 2.15 -3.81
N GLY A 191 5.83 3.21 -4.60
CA GLY A 191 4.97 4.34 -4.28
C GLY A 191 5.33 4.94 -2.92
N THR A 192 4.45 4.75 -1.93
CA THR A 192 4.66 5.21 -0.54
C THR A 192 5.36 4.18 0.36
N ALA A 193 5.93 3.12 -0.20
CA ALA A 193 6.55 1.98 0.49
C ALA A 193 5.58 1.17 1.39
N GLY A 194 4.30 1.10 1.00
CA GLY A 194 3.28 0.47 1.84
C GLY A 194 3.50 -1.02 2.09
N PHE A 195 3.98 -1.78 1.10
CA PHE A 195 4.34 -3.19 1.26
C PHE A 195 5.55 -3.38 2.15
N LEU A 196 6.64 -2.64 1.90
CA LEU A 196 7.88 -2.75 2.65
C LEU A 196 7.68 -2.46 4.14
N PHE A 197 6.94 -1.39 4.45
CA PHE A 197 6.53 -1.05 5.80
C PHE A 197 5.70 -2.18 6.46
N THR A 198 4.72 -2.72 5.74
CA THR A 198 3.85 -3.77 6.30
C THR A 198 4.63 -5.07 6.53
N ALA A 199 5.57 -5.40 5.64
CA ALA A 199 6.49 -6.52 5.81
C ALA A 199 7.38 -6.34 7.04
N TYR A 200 7.91 -5.13 7.29
CA TYR A 200 8.66 -4.83 8.51
C TYR A 200 7.83 -5.08 9.78
N ARG A 201 6.59 -4.56 9.85
CA ARG A 201 5.69 -4.82 10.98
C ARG A 201 5.38 -6.31 11.14
N TYR A 202 5.18 -7.03 10.03
CA TYR A 202 4.93 -8.46 10.06
C TYR A 202 6.11 -9.24 10.66
N ILE A 203 7.34 -8.93 10.23
CA ILE A 203 8.56 -9.52 10.77
C ILE A 203 8.66 -9.21 12.27
N LEU A 204 8.56 -7.94 12.67
CA LEU A 204 8.60 -7.58 14.09
C LEU A 204 7.56 -8.34 14.91
N LYS A 205 6.32 -8.46 14.40
CA LYS A 205 5.25 -9.22 15.05
C LYS A 205 5.57 -10.71 15.21
N LYS A 206 6.27 -11.32 14.25
CA LYS A 206 6.72 -12.73 14.32
C LYS A 206 7.74 -12.94 15.45
N TYR A 207 8.54 -11.92 15.72
CA TYR A 207 9.59 -11.91 16.74
C TYR A 207 9.26 -11.07 17.97
N THR A 208 7.99 -10.76 18.21
CA THR A 208 7.56 -10.06 19.43
C THR A 208 6.83 -11.04 20.34
N SER A 209 7.13 -11.00 21.64
CA SER A 209 6.44 -11.79 22.67
C SER A 209 4.91 -11.58 22.59
N PRO A 210 4.10 -12.66 22.52
CA PRO A 210 2.65 -12.54 22.29
C PRO A 210 1.87 -11.71 23.30
N ASP A 211 2.35 -11.62 24.55
CA ASP A 211 1.78 -10.83 25.63
C ASP A 211 1.98 -9.31 25.47
N MET A 212 2.95 -8.90 24.64
CA MET A 212 3.22 -7.49 24.31
C MET A 212 2.40 -7.00 23.10
N VAL A 213 1.96 -7.93 22.24
CA VAL A 213 1.26 -7.61 21.01
C VAL A 213 -0.23 -7.36 21.29
N THR A 214 -0.72 -6.21 20.84
CA THR A 214 -2.16 -5.89 20.89
C THR A 214 -2.70 -5.68 19.49
N LYS A 215 -3.99 -5.95 19.28
CA LYS A 215 -4.68 -5.75 17.99
C LYS A 215 -5.74 -4.67 18.14
N ASP A 216 -5.81 -3.72 17.21
CA ASP A 216 -6.86 -2.70 17.22
C ASP A 216 -8.12 -3.15 16.47
N GLU A 217 -9.15 -2.30 16.48
CA GLU A 217 -10.46 -2.56 15.85
C GLU A 217 -10.38 -2.74 14.32
N GLU A 218 -9.39 -2.12 13.67
CA GLU A 218 -9.11 -2.23 12.22
C GLU A 218 -8.27 -3.48 11.90
N GLY A 219 -7.85 -4.20 12.93
CA GLY A 219 -7.07 -5.43 12.82
C GLY A 219 -5.57 -5.20 12.66
N ASP A 220 -5.06 -4.02 13.00
CA ASP A 220 -3.63 -3.73 13.02
C ASP A 220 -2.96 -4.17 14.33
N TRP A 221 -1.73 -4.67 14.23
CA TRP A 221 -0.92 -5.16 15.35
C TRP A 221 -0.02 -4.06 15.91
N HIS A 222 -0.03 -3.87 17.21
CA HIS A 222 0.68 -2.80 17.94
C HIS A 222 1.57 -3.39 19.04
N GLY A 223 2.50 -2.59 19.55
CA GLY A 223 3.46 -3.05 20.57
C GLY A 223 4.58 -3.92 20.01
N LEU A 224 4.91 -3.72 18.73
CA LEU A 224 5.86 -4.53 17.98
C LEU A 224 7.30 -4.09 18.31
N ILE A 225 7.97 -4.83 19.18
CA ILE A 225 9.33 -4.49 19.63
C ILE A 225 10.41 -5.44 19.10
N GLY A 226 10.03 -6.62 18.59
CA GLY A 226 10.97 -7.59 18.06
C GLY A 226 11.91 -8.16 19.13
N ASP A 227 11.46 -8.34 20.37
CA ASP A 227 12.29 -8.78 21.50
C ASP A 227 12.94 -10.16 21.33
N HIS A 228 12.42 -11.00 20.43
CA HIS A 228 13.03 -12.26 20.05
C HIS A 228 14.08 -12.14 18.93
N ILE A 229 14.30 -10.95 18.36
CA ILE A 229 15.45 -10.67 17.49
C ILE A 229 16.66 -10.39 18.40
N THR A 230 17.33 -11.46 18.82
CA THR A 230 18.40 -11.41 19.82
C THR A 230 19.78 -11.13 19.23
N GLU A 231 20.00 -11.47 17.96
CA GLU A 231 21.26 -11.25 17.28
C GLU A 231 21.36 -9.83 16.72
N GLN A 232 22.40 -9.09 17.10
CA GLN A 232 22.64 -7.74 16.57
C GLN A 232 22.75 -7.74 15.04
N ASN A 233 23.38 -8.78 14.47
CA ASN A 233 23.49 -8.94 13.02
C ASN A 233 22.11 -9.03 12.32
N ALA A 234 21.11 -9.65 12.97
CA ALA A 234 19.77 -9.73 12.43
C ALA A 234 19.09 -8.34 12.42
N TRP A 235 19.31 -7.52 13.45
CA TRP A 235 18.86 -6.12 13.47
C TRP A 235 19.57 -5.26 12.43
N ASP A 236 20.88 -5.45 12.27
CA ASP A 236 21.66 -4.68 11.29
C ASP A 236 21.20 -5.01 9.87
N LYS A 237 20.99 -6.30 9.55
CA LYS A 237 20.38 -6.72 8.29
C LYS A 237 18.98 -6.15 8.09
N LEU A 238 18.10 -6.28 9.08
CA LEU A 238 16.73 -5.77 8.99
C LEU A 238 16.70 -4.26 8.69
N HIS A 239 17.64 -3.50 9.24
CA HIS A 239 17.71 -2.05 9.05
C HIS A 239 18.46 -1.60 7.78
N GLN A 240 19.34 -2.42 7.22
CA GLN A 240 20.30 -2.00 6.19
C GLN A 240 20.34 -2.88 4.92
N ASP A 241 19.82 -4.11 4.94
CA ASP A 241 19.97 -5.09 3.84
C ASP A 241 18.69 -5.89 3.57
N THR A 242 17.55 -5.48 4.13
CA THR A 242 16.26 -6.18 3.95
C THR A 242 15.29 -5.45 3.03
N PHE A 243 15.21 -4.12 3.05
CA PHE A 243 14.14 -3.39 2.35
C PHE A 243 14.65 -2.60 1.14
N TYR A 244 14.13 -2.96 -0.03
CA TYR A 244 14.44 -2.37 -1.33
C TYR A 244 13.16 -1.88 -2.00
N GLY A 245 13.16 -0.63 -2.45
CA GLY A 245 12.01 -0.01 -3.11
C GLY A 245 12.46 0.84 -4.29
N PHE A 246 11.73 0.75 -5.38
CA PHE A 246 12.03 1.54 -6.58
C PHE A 246 10.77 2.28 -7.04
N ASP A 247 10.95 3.55 -7.39
CA ASP A 247 9.91 4.35 -8.02
C ASP A 247 10.52 5.31 -9.05
N PHE A 248 9.79 5.60 -10.13
CA PHE A 248 10.25 6.49 -11.19
C PHE A 248 9.83 7.95 -10.95
N GLU A 249 9.09 8.25 -9.88
CA GLU A 249 8.73 9.60 -9.47
C GLU A 249 9.54 10.04 -8.24
N SER A 250 10.34 11.10 -8.37
CA SER A 250 11.22 11.57 -7.29
C SER A 250 10.47 11.96 -6.01
N THR A 251 9.25 12.51 -6.15
CA THR A 251 8.37 12.84 -5.01
C THR A 251 7.97 11.58 -4.24
N MET A 252 7.67 10.49 -4.94
CA MET A 252 7.31 9.21 -4.32
C MET A 252 8.50 8.59 -3.59
N VAL A 253 9.68 8.60 -4.21
CA VAL A 253 10.93 8.14 -3.57
C VAL A 253 11.15 8.86 -2.23
N ARG A 254 10.97 10.18 -2.18
CA ARG A 254 11.11 10.96 -0.95
C ARG A 254 10.05 10.58 0.10
N ILE A 255 8.79 10.45 -0.32
CA ILE A 255 7.70 10.05 0.58
C ILE A 255 7.91 8.63 1.12
N ALA A 256 8.29 7.68 0.28
CA ALA A 256 8.62 6.30 0.68
C ALA A 256 9.78 6.27 1.68
N LEU A 257 10.87 6.99 1.38
CA LEU A 257 12.02 7.08 2.27
C LEU A 257 11.61 7.64 3.65
N MET A 258 10.85 8.74 3.66
CA MET A 258 10.35 9.35 4.90
C MET A 258 9.44 8.38 5.66
N ASN A 259 8.58 7.64 4.95
CA ASN A 259 7.70 6.65 5.55
C ASN A 259 8.52 5.57 6.28
N MET A 260 9.47 4.95 5.59
CA MET A 260 10.32 3.90 6.16
C MET A 260 11.12 4.39 7.37
N VAL A 261 11.74 5.57 7.24
CA VAL A 261 12.58 6.16 8.29
C VAL A 261 11.74 6.57 9.51
N LEU A 262 10.51 7.08 9.35
CA LEU A 262 9.60 7.41 10.46
C LEU A 262 9.10 6.18 11.21
N HIS A 263 9.06 5.02 10.56
CA HIS A 263 8.75 3.75 11.20
C HIS A 263 9.96 3.05 11.83
N GLY A 264 11.12 3.69 11.84
CA GLY A 264 12.33 3.20 12.51
C GLY A 264 13.28 2.40 11.62
N ILE A 265 13.00 2.28 10.32
CA ILE A 265 13.90 1.61 9.38
C ILE A 265 15.00 2.60 9.01
N LYS A 266 16.22 2.34 9.48
CA LYS A 266 17.31 3.32 9.48
C LYS A 266 17.90 3.59 8.09
N ALA A 267 18.14 2.54 7.31
CA ALA A 267 18.80 2.65 6.01
C ALA A 267 18.10 1.80 4.94
N PRO A 268 16.84 2.13 4.59
CA PRO A 268 16.14 1.45 3.50
C PRO A 268 16.73 1.86 2.14
N HIS A 269 16.80 0.93 1.19
CA HIS A 269 17.27 1.18 -0.18
C HIS A 269 16.09 1.62 -1.06
N ILE A 270 15.69 2.88 -0.94
CA ILE A 270 14.60 3.46 -1.75
C ILE A 270 15.21 4.32 -2.86
N GLU A 271 15.11 3.88 -4.11
CA GLU A 271 15.82 4.51 -5.23
C GLU A 271 14.90 5.07 -6.31
N TYR A 272 15.35 6.18 -6.91
CA TYR A 272 14.75 6.70 -8.13
C TYR A 272 15.23 5.86 -9.31
N THR A 273 14.36 5.01 -9.86
CA THR A 273 14.70 4.11 -10.96
C THR A 273 13.44 3.68 -11.69
N ASP A 274 13.47 3.76 -13.02
CA ASP A 274 12.51 3.04 -13.86
C ASP A 274 12.96 1.57 -13.98
N THR A 275 12.31 0.69 -13.22
CA THR A 275 12.64 -0.73 -13.12
C THR A 275 12.34 -1.53 -14.39
N LEU A 276 11.50 -1.01 -15.28
CA LEU A 276 11.25 -1.61 -16.60
C LEU A 276 12.25 -1.14 -17.66
N SER A 277 13.04 -0.12 -17.35
CA SER A 277 13.95 0.47 -18.32
C SER A 277 15.24 -0.35 -18.53
N ASN A 278 15.91 -0.11 -19.65
CA ASN A 278 17.27 -0.59 -19.95
C ASN A 278 18.34 -0.10 -18.95
N GLN A 279 18.05 0.94 -18.16
CA GLN A 279 19.01 1.47 -17.18
C GLN A 279 19.11 0.56 -15.94
N TYR A 280 18.06 -0.19 -15.64
CA TYR A 280 18.04 -1.06 -14.47
C TYR A 280 18.49 -2.47 -14.82
N SER A 281 19.68 -2.86 -14.32
CA SER A 281 20.33 -4.13 -14.69
C SER A 281 20.09 -5.28 -13.71
N GLY A 282 19.44 -5.01 -12.57
CA GLY A 282 19.30 -5.98 -11.48
C GLY A 282 18.50 -7.23 -11.86
N GLU A 283 19.00 -8.38 -11.40
CA GLU A 283 18.46 -9.73 -11.60
C GLU A 283 18.90 -10.67 -10.48
N GLU A 284 18.01 -11.57 -10.03
CA GLU A 284 18.32 -12.59 -9.01
C GLU A 284 18.91 -12.01 -7.71
N GLU A 285 18.28 -10.97 -7.18
CA GLU A 285 18.78 -10.20 -6.02
C GLU A 285 17.92 -10.33 -4.76
N PHE A 286 16.69 -10.83 -4.90
CA PHE A 286 15.67 -10.75 -3.84
C PHE A 286 15.04 -12.10 -3.53
N THR A 287 14.88 -12.39 -2.25
CA THR A 287 14.19 -13.60 -1.79
C THR A 287 12.68 -13.39 -1.70
N VAL A 288 12.22 -12.13 -1.57
CA VAL A 288 10.80 -11.78 -1.52
C VAL A 288 10.50 -10.57 -2.39
N ILE A 289 9.42 -10.64 -3.17
CA ILE A 289 8.83 -9.50 -3.86
C ILE A 289 7.39 -9.31 -3.40
N LEU A 290 7.03 -8.07 -3.07
CA LEU A 290 5.69 -7.66 -2.66
C LEU A 290 5.33 -6.38 -3.41
N ALA A 291 4.30 -6.40 -4.24
CA ALA A 291 4.07 -5.28 -5.15
C ALA A 291 2.60 -5.08 -5.57
N ASN A 292 2.26 -3.83 -5.86
CA ASN A 292 1.08 -3.45 -6.63
C ASN A 292 1.51 -2.55 -7.81
N PRO A 293 1.99 -3.14 -8.92
CA PRO A 293 2.43 -2.38 -10.08
C PRO A 293 1.26 -1.63 -10.75
N PRO A 294 1.55 -0.60 -11.57
CA PRO A 294 0.51 0.13 -12.30
C PRO A 294 -0.38 -0.78 -13.16
N PHE A 295 -1.71 -0.67 -12.99
CA PHE A 295 -2.69 -1.54 -13.67
C PHE A 295 -2.80 -1.32 -15.18
N LYS A 296 -2.36 -0.17 -15.68
CA LYS A 296 -2.35 0.15 -17.10
C LYS A 296 -1.28 1.20 -17.38
N GLY A 297 -0.53 0.97 -18.44
CA GLY A 297 0.47 1.89 -18.95
C GLY A 297 1.00 1.40 -20.28
N SER A 298 1.73 2.26 -20.96
CA SER A 298 2.55 1.87 -22.10
C SER A 298 3.89 2.56 -21.97
N ILE A 299 4.96 1.79 -22.08
CA ILE A 299 6.34 2.29 -22.13
C ILE A 299 6.79 2.38 -23.59
N ASP A 300 7.74 3.27 -23.90
CA ASP A 300 8.40 3.29 -25.20
C ASP A 300 9.16 1.97 -25.40
N LYS A 301 9.02 1.36 -26.59
CA LYS A 301 9.68 0.09 -26.89
C LYS A 301 11.20 0.16 -26.78
N ASN A 302 11.80 1.31 -27.05
CA ASN A 302 13.25 1.48 -27.00
C ASN A 302 13.79 1.58 -25.57
N ASP A 303 12.91 1.93 -24.62
CA ASP A 303 13.29 2.05 -23.22
C ASP A 303 13.13 0.73 -22.47
N ILE A 304 12.33 -0.21 -22.98
CA ILE A 304 12.10 -1.53 -22.36
C ILE A 304 13.42 -2.28 -22.21
N ASN A 305 13.64 -2.83 -21.02
CA ASN A 305 14.76 -3.69 -20.73
C ASN A 305 14.88 -4.85 -21.73
N ASP A 306 16.02 -4.95 -22.42
CA ASP A 306 16.30 -5.94 -23.47
C ASP A 306 16.18 -7.40 -23.00
N LYS A 307 16.23 -7.64 -21.68
CA LYS A 307 16.05 -8.98 -21.10
C LYS A 307 14.58 -9.41 -21.03
N LEU A 308 13.62 -8.50 -21.19
CA LEU A 308 12.18 -8.81 -21.19
C LEU A 308 11.77 -9.39 -22.55
N THR A 309 11.16 -10.57 -22.52
CA THR A 309 10.96 -11.43 -23.69
C THR A 309 9.52 -11.41 -24.22
N LEU A 310 8.60 -10.77 -23.50
CA LEU A 310 7.17 -10.77 -23.86
C LEU A 310 6.83 -9.96 -25.12
N GLY A 311 7.72 -9.09 -25.59
CA GLY A 311 7.53 -8.32 -26.83
C GLY A 311 6.31 -7.40 -26.79
N THR A 312 5.99 -6.84 -25.63
CA THR A 312 4.82 -5.97 -25.40
C THR A 312 5.24 -4.66 -24.74
N THR A 313 4.45 -3.60 -24.92
CA THR A 313 4.63 -2.32 -24.19
C THR A 313 3.76 -2.22 -22.95
N LYS A 314 2.95 -3.26 -22.68
CA LYS A 314 2.00 -3.31 -21.57
C LYS A 314 2.71 -3.47 -20.24
N THR A 315 2.74 -2.40 -19.44
CA THR A 315 3.48 -2.36 -18.18
C THR A 315 3.02 -3.45 -17.21
N GLU A 316 1.72 -3.77 -17.18
CA GLU A 316 1.16 -4.78 -16.27
C GLU A 316 1.74 -6.18 -16.52
N LEU A 317 2.15 -6.49 -17.76
CA LEU A 317 2.77 -7.77 -18.10
C LEU A 317 4.28 -7.75 -17.87
N LEU A 318 4.92 -6.63 -18.24
CA LEU A 318 6.36 -6.45 -18.10
C LEU A 318 6.80 -6.45 -16.64
N PHE A 319 6.00 -5.88 -15.73
CA PHE A 319 6.28 -5.92 -14.30
C PHE A 319 6.29 -7.34 -13.74
N VAL A 320 5.32 -8.19 -14.11
CA VAL A 320 5.30 -9.58 -13.63
C VAL A 320 6.50 -10.36 -14.16
N GLU A 321 6.86 -10.20 -15.44
CA GLU A 321 8.09 -10.80 -15.98
C GLU A 321 9.34 -10.29 -15.26
N LYS A 322 9.43 -8.98 -15.00
CA LYS A 322 10.55 -8.37 -14.28
C LYS A 322 10.66 -8.92 -12.85
N MET A 323 9.55 -9.08 -12.13
CA MET A 323 9.55 -9.67 -10.78
C MET A 323 10.06 -11.11 -10.80
N ILE A 324 9.65 -11.92 -11.79
CA ILE A 324 10.19 -13.28 -11.96
C ILE A 324 11.71 -13.25 -12.13
N ARG A 325 12.25 -12.30 -12.91
CA ARG A 325 13.70 -12.15 -13.12
C ARG A 325 14.45 -11.62 -11.89
N LEU A 326 13.81 -10.79 -11.08
CA LEU A 326 14.40 -10.19 -9.88
C LEU A 326 14.50 -11.17 -8.71
N LEU A 327 13.60 -12.15 -8.64
CA LEU A 327 13.64 -13.16 -7.59
C LEU A 327 14.85 -14.08 -7.74
N GLU A 328 15.48 -14.45 -6.65
CA GLU A 328 16.39 -15.59 -6.63
C GLU A 328 15.61 -16.91 -6.85
N ILE A 329 16.31 -18.00 -7.19
CA ILE A 329 15.68 -19.34 -7.22
C ILE A 329 15.21 -19.69 -5.79
N GLY A 330 13.93 -20.04 -5.65
CA GLY A 330 13.30 -20.26 -4.34
C GLY A 330 12.70 -18.99 -3.72
N GLY A 331 12.90 -17.82 -4.32
CA GLY A 331 12.31 -16.57 -3.88
C GLY A 331 10.79 -16.54 -4.13
N LYS A 332 10.06 -15.85 -3.24
CA LYS A 332 8.59 -15.79 -3.23
C LYS A 332 8.09 -14.42 -3.71
N CYS A 333 6.92 -14.40 -4.35
CA CYS A 333 6.28 -13.18 -4.81
C CYS A 333 4.80 -13.15 -4.42
N GLY A 334 4.35 -12.00 -3.93
CA GLY A 334 2.95 -11.62 -3.81
C GLY A 334 2.70 -10.35 -4.61
N VAL A 335 1.98 -10.45 -5.72
CA VAL A 335 1.75 -9.32 -6.63
C VAL A 335 0.28 -9.15 -6.98
N ILE A 336 -0.18 -7.89 -7.00
CA ILE A 336 -1.51 -7.53 -7.48
C ILE A 336 -1.47 -7.30 -8.98
N VAL A 337 -2.39 -7.92 -9.71
CA VAL A 337 -2.52 -7.76 -11.16
C VAL A 337 -3.98 -7.45 -11.55
N PRO A 338 -4.22 -6.69 -12.63
CA PRO A 338 -5.56 -6.60 -13.20
C PRO A 338 -5.96 -7.93 -13.85
N ASP A 339 -7.26 -8.25 -13.87
CA ASP A 339 -7.76 -9.52 -14.41
C ASP A 339 -7.33 -9.82 -15.86
N GLY A 340 -7.04 -8.77 -16.65
CA GLY A 340 -6.52 -8.91 -18.01
C GLY A 340 -5.24 -9.77 -18.06
N VAL A 341 -4.41 -9.78 -17.01
CA VAL A 341 -3.24 -10.66 -16.91
C VAL A 341 -3.65 -12.14 -16.88
N LEU A 342 -4.78 -12.46 -16.23
CA LEU A 342 -5.27 -13.82 -16.01
C LEU A 342 -5.86 -14.47 -17.27
N PHE A 343 -6.61 -13.71 -18.07
CA PHE A 343 -7.36 -14.28 -19.22
C PHE A 343 -7.05 -13.60 -20.57
N GLY A 344 -6.21 -12.56 -20.59
CA GLY A 344 -5.89 -11.81 -21.81
C GLY A 344 -5.46 -12.71 -22.96
N SER A 345 -5.96 -12.42 -24.17
CA SER A 345 -5.86 -13.33 -25.32
C SER A 345 -4.64 -13.09 -26.23
N SER A 346 -3.92 -11.97 -26.06
CA SER A 346 -2.75 -11.68 -26.88
C SER A 346 -1.60 -12.66 -26.60
N THR A 347 -0.69 -12.80 -27.57
CA THR A 347 0.48 -13.68 -27.45
C THR A 347 1.31 -13.36 -26.19
N ALA A 348 1.51 -12.07 -25.87
CA ALA A 348 2.23 -11.66 -24.67
C ALA A 348 1.55 -12.13 -23.37
N HIS A 349 0.22 -12.03 -23.27
CA HIS A 349 -0.51 -12.51 -22.10
C HIS A 349 -0.36 -14.03 -21.93
N LYS A 350 -0.55 -14.78 -23.02
CA LYS A 350 -0.41 -16.25 -23.01
C LYS A 350 1.02 -16.67 -22.66
N ASN A 351 2.03 -15.99 -23.22
CA ASN A 351 3.43 -16.25 -22.95
C ASN A 351 3.78 -15.96 -21.48
N LEU A 352 3.29 -14.86 -20.90
CA LEU A 352 3.51 -14.57 -19.48
C LEU A 352 2.94 -15.68 -18.59
N ARG A 353 1.69 -16.10 -18.82
CA ARG A 353 1.08 -17.19 -18.04
C ARG A 353 1.80 -18.51 -18.25
N LYS A 354 2.30 -18.79 -19.46
CA LYS A 354 3.17 -19.93 -19.72
C LYS A 354 4.46 -19.86 -18.89
N ILE A 355 5.16 -18.72 -18.87
CA ILE A 355 6.35 -18.51 -18.04
C ILE A 355 6.03 -18.77 -16.56
N LEU A 356 4.93 -18.21 -16.04
CA LEU A 356 4.50 -18.42 -14.66
C LEU A 356 4.29 -19.91 -14.33
N LEU A 357 3.61 -20.68 -15.18
CA LEU A 357 3.37 -22.10 -14.90
C LEU A 357 4.60 -22.99 -15.09
N GLU A 358 5.48 -22.65 -16.04
CA GLU A 358 6.60 -23.52 -16.44
C GLU A 358 7.91 -23.21 -15.73
N THR A 359 8.10 -21.99 -15.21
CA THR A 359 9.35 -21.55 -14.57
C THR A 359 9.19 -21.20 -13.08
N CYS A 360 7.95 -21.15 -12.61
CA CYS A 360 7.62 -20.87 -11.22
C CYS A 360 6.66 -21.94 -10.69
N GLN A 361 6.60 -22.02 -9.36
CA GLN A 361 5.53 -22.69 -8.64
C GLN A 361 4.46 -21.65 -8.30
N LEU A 362 3.42 -21.55 -9.12
CA LEU A 362 2.25 -20.70 -8.88
C LEU A 362 1.36 -21.33 -7.81
N GLU A 363 1.49 -20.85 -6.58
CA GLU A 363 0.91 -21.48 -5.39
C GLU A 363 -0.56 -21.12 -5.18
N GLY A 364 -0.95 -19.90 -5.53
CA GLY A 364 -2.36 -19.53 -5.53
C GLY A 364 -2.70 -18.21 -6.19
N ILE A 365 -3.99 -18.07 -6.49
CA ILE A 365 -4.62 -16.89 -7.06
C ILE A 365 -5.84 -16.53 -6.22
N VAL A 366 -5.85 -15.32 -5.68
CA VAL A 366 -7.03 -14.74 -4.99
C VAL A 366 -7.68 -13.76 -5.96
N SER A 367 -8.83 -14.13 -6.52
CA SER A 367 -9.65 -13.24 -7.35
C SER A 367 -10.35 -12.23 -6.44
N MET A 368 -10.20 -10.94 -6.71
CA MET A 368 -10.80 -9.85 -5.91
C MET A 368 -11.88 -9.11 -6.71
N PRO A 369 -13.00 -8.75 -6.07
CA PRO A 369 -14.14 -8.18 -6.76
C PRO A 369 -13.85 -6.74 -7.23
N SER A 370 -14.51 -6.32 -8.31
CA SER A 370 -14.47 -4.93 -8.75
C SER A 370 -14.95 -4.01 -7.62
N GLY A 371 -14.13 -3.02 -7.26
CA GLY A 371 -14.46 -2.09 -6.18
C GLY A 371 -13.48 -2.08 -5.01
N VAL A 372 -12.64 -3.10 -4.85
CA VAL A 372 -11.60 -3.12 -3.80
C VAL A 372 -10.68 -1.88 -3.86
N PHE A 373 -10.39 -1.42 -5.08
CA PHE A 373 -9.53 -0.27 -5.35
C PHE A 373 -10.30 1.03 -5.65
N LYS A 374 -11.61 1.09 -5.46
CA LYS A 374 -12.36 2.35 -5.62
C LYS A 374 -12.01 3.34 -4.50
N PRO A 375 -12.08 4.65 -4.78
CA PRO A 375 -12.45 5.27 -6.06
C PRO A 375 -11.31 5.31 -7.10
N TYR A 376 -10.11 4.81 -6.79
CA TYR A 376 -8.94 4.91 -7.66
C TYR A 376 -9.06 4.06 -8.93
N ALA A 377 -9.52 2.82 -8.80
CA ALA A 377 -9.70 1.89 -9.90
C ALA A 377 -11.00 1.11 -9.76
N GLY A 378 -11.78 1.05 -10.84
CA GLY A 378 -13.01 0.25 -10.92
C GLY A 378 -12.80 -1.15 -11.52
N VAL A 379 -11.58 -1.52 -11.88
CA VAL A 379 -11.26 -2.82 -12.47
C VAL A 379 -11.23 -3.91 -11.39
N SER A 380 -11.65 -5.12 -11.77
CA SER A 380 -11.36 -6.32 -11.00
C SER A 380 -9.87 -6.65 -11.07
N THR A 381 -9.36 -7.28 -10.02
CA THR A 381 -7.94 -7.53 -9.80
C THR A 381 -7.77 -8.87 -9.11
N ALA A 382 -6.57 -9.42 -9.16
CA ALA A 382 -6.23 -10.62 -8.42
C ALA A 382 -4.87 -10.49 -7.75
N VAL A 383 -4.66 -11.28 -6.70
CA VAL A 383 -3.34 -11.50 -6.11
C VAL A 383 -2.78 -12.80 -6.67
N LEU A 384 -1.57 -12.74 -7.23
CA LEU A 384 -0.77 -13.91 -7.56
C LEU A 384 0.23 -14.17 -6.44
N VAL A 385 0.29 -15.41 -5.96
CA VAL A 385 1.31 -15.87 -5.02
C VAL A 385 2.10 -17.01 -5.68
N PHE A 386 3.40 -16.80 -5.90
CA PHE A 386 4.25 -17.78 -6.58
C PHE A 386 5.67 -17.77 -6.05
N THR A 387 6.37 -18.88 -6.26
CA THR A 387 7.79 -19.05 -5.93
C THR A 387 8.58 -19.28 -7.22
N ARG A 388 9.71 -18.59 -7.41
CA ARG A 388 10.56 -18.75 -8.61
C ARG A 388 11.26 -20.11 -8.56
N GLY A 389 11.27 -20.81 -9.70
CA GLY A 389 11.85 -22.14 -9.83
C GLY A 389 10.81 -23.26 -9.68
N GLY A 390 11.22 -24.47 -10.06
CA GLY A 390 10.32 -25.62 -10.14
C GLY A 390 9.32 -25.50 -11.29
N SER A 391 8.23 -26.27 -11.20
CA SER A 391 7.11 -26.25 -12.15
C SER A 391 5.79 -26.32 -11.40
N THR A 392 4.77 -25.65 -11.91
CA THR A 392 3.44 -25.68 -11.31
C THR A 392 2.72 -26.99 -11.61
N GLU A 393 2.31 -27.73 -10.58
CA GLU A 393 1.50 -28.95 -10.71
C GLU A 393 -0.01 -28.67 -10.64
N LYS A 394 -0.42 -27.81 -9.70
CA LYS A 394 -1.79 -27.37 -9.48
C LYS A 394 -1.77 -25.99 -8.82
N VAL A 395 -2.79 -25.19 -9.11
CA VAL A 395 -2.92 -23.82 -8.59
C VAL A 395 -4.12 -23.74 -7.67
N TRP A 396 -3.95 -23.17 -6.48
CA TRP A 396 -5.05 -22.91 -5.55
C TRP A 396 -5.78 -21.62 -5.96
N PHE A 397 -7.09 -21.70 -6.12
CA PHE A 397 -7.92 -20.54 -6.44
C PHE A 397 -8.79 -20.17 -5.24
N TYR A 398 -9.01 -18.87 -5.04
CA TYR A 398 -9.99 -18.35 -4.08
C TYR A 398 -10.82 -17.23 -4.72
N ASP A 399 -12.14 -17.28 -4.53
CA ASP A 399 -13.10 -16.26 -4.97
C ASP A 399 -13.45 -15.32 -3.81
N MET A 400 -12.83 -14.14 -3.75
CA MET A 400 -13.14 -13.14 -2.71
C MET A 400 -14.45 -12.43 -3.08
N GLU A 401 -15.42 -12.46 -2.18
CA GLU A 401 -16.69 -11.76 -2.37
C GLU A 401 -16.67 -10.34 -1.77
N ALA A 402 -15.98 -10.18 -0.64
CA ALA A 402 -15.86 -8.91 0.07
C ALA A 402 -14.53 -8.81 0.81
N ASP A 403 -14.04 -7.58 0.94
CA ASP A 403 -12.80 -7.25 1.66
C ASP A 403 -13.05 -6.51 2.98
N GLY A 404 -14.31 -6.47 3.44
CA GLY A 404 -14.72 -5.80 4.68
C GLY A 404 -15.17 -4.35 4.52
N TYR A 405 -15.33 -3.88 3.28
CA TYR A 405 -15.83 -2.55 2.93
C TYR A 405 -16.87 -2.63 1.80
N SER A 406 -17.71 -1.61 1.66
CA SER A 406 -18.58 -1.48 0.48
C SER A 406 -17.75 -1.40 -0.79
N LEU A 407 -18.21 -1.99 -1.89
CA LEU A 407 -17.52 -1.99 -3.20
C LEU A 407 -17.90 -0.76 -4.06
N ASP A 408 -18.36 0.31 -3.41
CA ASP A 408 -18.69 1.61 -4.01
C ASP A 408 -17.56 2.63 -3.79
N ASP A 409 -17.70 3.82 -4.39
CA ASP A 409 -16.69 4.88 -4.30
C ASP A 409 -16.48 5.42 -2.88
N LYS A 410 -17.45 5.20 -1.98
CA LYS A 410 -17.36 5.65 -0.59
C LYS A 410 -16.52 4.72 0.27
N ARG A 411 -16.45 3.42 -0.08
CA ARG A 411 -15.72 2.38 0.66
C ARG A 411 -16.03 2.46 2.17
N THR A 412 -17.32 2.44 2.49
CA THR A 412 -17.78 2.49 3.89
C THR A 412 -17.45 1.16 4.56
N PRO A 413 -16.85 1.15 5.76
CA PRO A 413 -16.61 -0.08 6.51
C PRO A 413 -17.90 -0.89 6.67
N THR A 414 -17.85 -2.19 6.41
CA THR A 414 -18.96 -3.12 6.70
C THR A 414 -18.66 -3.88 7.99
N ASP A 415 -17.99 -5.03 7.91
CA ASP A 415 -17.50 -5.82 9.04
C ASP A 415 -15.98 -5.69 9.26
N MET A 416 -15.31 -4.90 8.42
CA MET A 416 -13.85 -4.64 8.40
C MET A 416 -12.98 -5.88 8.19
N LYS A 417 -13.58 -7.02 7.83
CA LYS A 417 -12.86 -8.30 7.67
C LYS A 417 -13.10 -8.91 6.29
N GLY A 418 -14.36 -9.02 5.88
CA GLY A 418 -14.76 -9.78 4.70
C GLY A 418 -14.15 -11.19 4.70
N ASP A 419 -13.70 -11.62 3.53
CA ASP A 419 -13.14 -12.96 3.32
C ASP A 419 -11.65 -13.07 3.70
N ILE A 420 -10.97 -11.97 4.04
CA ILE A 420 -9.52 -11.95 4.27
C ILE A 420 -9.05 -12.94 5.35
N PRO A 421 -9.71 -13.06 6.52
CA PRO A 421 -9.31 -14.05 7.51
C PRO A 421 -9.43 -15.50 7.00
N ASP A 422 -10.49 -15.82 6.27
CA ASP A 422 -10.70 -17.17 5.69
C ASP A 422 -9.66 -17.47 4.60
N ILE A 423 -9.35 -16.48 3.75
CA ILE A 423 -8.29 -16.58 2.73
C ILE A 423 -6.95 -16.96 3.38
N ILE A 424 -6.54 -16.24 4.43
CA ILE A 424 -5.25 -16.48 5.11
C ILE A 424 -5.24 -17.87 5.76
N GLU A 425 -6.31 -18.24 6.46
CA GLU A 425 -6.41 -19.53 7.15
C GLU A 425 -6.37 -20.70 6.15
N ARG A 426 -7.24 -20.67 5.13
CA ARG A 426 -7.31 -21.73 4.12
C ARG A 426 -6.07 -21.79 3.26
N PHE A 427 -5.46 -20.65 2.92
CA PHE A 427 -4.20 -20.68 2.20
C PHE A 427 -3.12 -21.37 3.04
N ARG A 428 -3.00 -21.10 4.34
CA ARG A 428 -2.03 -21.80 5.21
C ARG A 428 -2.28 -23.31 5.28
N LYS A 429 -3.55 -23.73 5.37
CA LYS A 429 -3.96 -25.14 5.44
C LYS A 429 -4.12 -25.84 4.09
N ARG A 430 -3.93 -25.14 2.97
CA ARG A 430 -4.25 -25.61 1.60
C ARG A 430 -3.66 -26.97 1.25
N ARG A 431 -2.45 -27.27 1.75
CA ARG A 431 -1.74 -28.54 1.47
C ARG A 431 -2.37 -29.71 2.23
N GLU A 432 -2.89 -29.46 3.44
CA GLU A 432 -3.53 -30.46 4.30
C GLU A 432 -4.99 -30.69 3.88
N GLU A 433 -5.73 -29.60 3.62
CA GLU A 433 -7.14 -29.66 3.23
C GLU A 433 -7.34 -30.13 1.79
N ASN A 434 -6.41 -29.80 0.89
CA ASN A 434 -6.44 -30.13 -0.54
C ASN A 434 -7.84 -29.96 -1.18
N PRO A 435 -8.43 -28.75 -1.15
CA PRO A 435 -9.81 -28.53 -1.57
C PRO A 435 -10.01 -28.86 -3.05
N GLY A 436 -11.00 -29.71 -3.34
CA GLY A 436 -11.34 -30.14 -4.69
C GLY A 436 -12.77 -29.78 -5.14
N ASP A 437 -13.62 -29.29 -4.24
CA ASP A 437 -15.00 -28.90 -4.56
C ASP A 437 -15.04 -27.58 -5.32
N ARG A 438 -15.39 -27.65 -6.61
CA ARG A 438 -15.46 -26.51 -7.53
C ARG A 438 -16.61 -25.54 -7.25
N LYS A 439 -17.54 -25.90 -6.36
CA LYS A 439 -18.65 -25.03 -5.90
C LYS A 439 -18.24 -24.15 -4.73
N GLY A 440 -17.19 -24.53 -4.01
CA GLY A 440 -16.69 -23.80 -2.84
C GLY A 440 -16.02 -22.47 -3.19
N LYS A 441 -15.72 -21.69 -2.14
CA LYS A 441 -14.93 -20.45 -2.28
C LYS A 441 -13.50 -20.68 -2.76
N CYS A 442 -12.94 -21.86 -2.49
CA CYS A 442 -11.59 -22.20 -2.93
C CYS A 442 -11.45 -23.65 -3.39
N PHE A 443 -10.59 -23.89 -4.37
CA PHE A 443 -10.29 -25.22 -4.91
C PHE A 443 -8.98 -25.23 -5.70
N TYR A 444 -8.43 -26.42 -5.94
CA TYR A 444 -7.28 -26.60 -6.83
C TYR A 444 -7.68 -26.83 -8.28
N VAL A 445 -6.95 -26.23 -9.22
CA VAL A 445 -6.99 -26.56 -10.66
C VAL A 445 -5.63 -27.19 -11.05
N PRO A 446 -5.59 -28.40 -11.65
CA PRO A 446 -4.37 -28.97 -12.21
C PRO A 446 -3.77 -28.11 -13.34
N ALA A 447 -2.45 -28.03 -13.41
CA ALA A 447 -1.75 -27.25 -14.43
C ALA A 447 -2.04 -27.74 -15.86
N GLU A 448 -2.25 -29.04 -16.06
CA GLU A 448 -2.61 -29.60 -17.37
C GLU A 448 -4.00 -29.13 -17.84
N GLU A 449 -4.94 -28.96 -16.92
CA GLU A 449 -6.26 -28.38 -17.23
C GLU A 449 -6.13 -26.91 -17.62
N ILE A 450 -5.26 -26.16 -16.92
CA ILE A 450 -4.97 -24.75 -17.24
C ILE A 450 -4.35 -24.63 -18.64
N LYS A 451 -3.36 -25.49 -18.96
CA LYS A 451 -2.74 -25.55 -20.29
C LYS A 451 -3.76 -25.87 -21.38
N ALA A 452 -4.64 -26.84 -21.16
CA ALA A 452 -5.71 -27.20 -22.08
C ALA A 452 -6.71 -26.05 -22.32
N ASN A 453 -6.92 -25.20 -21.32
CA ASN A 453 -7.73 -23.99 -21.40
C ASN A 453 -6.94 -22.76 -21.88
N ASN A 454 -5.91 -22.92 -22.72
CA ASN A 454 -5.10 -21.83 -23.27
C ASN A 454 -4.40 -20.98 -22.19
N TYR A 455 -3.96 -21.62 -21.11
CA TYR A 455 -3.32 -21.00 -19.95
C TYR A 455 -4.22 -20.00 -19.23
N ASP A 456 -5.55 -20.08 -19.34
CA ASP A 456 -6.46 -19.16 -18.65
C ASP A 456 -6.38 -19.35 -17.13
N LEU A 457 -6.11 -18.27 -16.40
CA LEU A 457 -5.98 -18.24 -14.94
C LEU A 457 -7.16 -17.53 -14.27
N SER A 458 -8.31 -17.38 -14.95
CA SER A 458 -9.53 -16.85 -14.34
C SER A 458 -10.27 -17.94 -13.55
N ILE A 459 -10.65 -17.63 -12.31
CA ILE A 459 -11.37 -18.58 -11.45
C ILE A 459 -12.74 -18.98 -12.04
N SER A 460 -13.41 -18.04 -12.71
CA SER A 460 -14.72 -18.23 -13.33
C SER A 460 -14.70 -19.28 -14.43
N ARG A 461 -13.54 -19.58 -15.03
CA ARG A 461 -13.38 -20.65 -16.01
C ARG A 461 -13.56 -22.05 -15.42
N TYR A 462 -13.31 -22.20 -14.12
CA TYR A 462 -13.22 -23.50 -13.44
C TYR A 462 -14.24 -23.68 -12.30
N LYS A 463 -14.89 -22.60 -11.89
CA LYS A 463 -15.91 -22.62 -10.84
C LYS A 463 -17.21 -23.22 -11.39
N GLU A 464 -17.77 -24.17 -10.65
CA GLU A 464 -19.09 -24.73 -10.97
C GLU A 464 -20.16 -23.86 -10.29
N ILE A 465 -20.99 -23.19 -11.10
CA ILE A 465 -22.12 -22.42 -10.60
C ILE A 465 -23.37 -23.31 -10.67
N GLU A 466 -23.95 -23.64 -9.53
CA GLU A 466 -25.31 -24.18 -9.48
C GLU A 466 -26.28 -23.03 -9.80
N TYR A 467 -26.86 -23.06 -10.99
CA TYR A 467 -28.05 -22.27 -11.25
C TYR A 467 -29.20 -22.93 -10.49
N GLU A 468 -29.59 -22.39 -9.34
CA GLU A 468 -30.97 -22.57 -8.89
C GLU A 468 -31.85 -21.95 -9.96
N GLU A 469 -32.62 -22.78 -10.65
CA GLU A 469 -33.61 -22.31 -11.61
C GLU A 469 -34.56 -21.39 -10.83
N VAL A 470 -34.44 -20.07 -11.03
CA VAL A 470 -35.36 -19.12 -10.42
C VAL A 470 -36.71 -19.43 -11.04
N GLU A 471 -37.53 -20.15 -10.30
CA GLU A 471 -38.87 -20.54 -10.73
C GLU A 471 -39.72 -19.27 -10.76
N TYR A 472 -39.71 -18.59 -11.91
CA TYR A 472 -40.56 -17.43 -12.12
C TYR A 472 -42.01 -17.90 -12.10
N GLU A 473 -42.86 -17.19 -11.36
CA GLU A 473 -44.30 -17.39 -11.48
C GLU A 473 -44.71 -17.26 -12.94
N LYS A 474 -45.57 -18.17 -13.41
CA LYS A 474 -46.03 -18.15 -14.80
C LYS A 474 -46.63 -16.77 -15.12
N PRO A 475 -46.44 -16.22 -16.34
CA PRO A 475 -46.95 -14.91 -16.72
C PRO A 475 -48.44 -14.71 -16.40
N GLU A 476 -49.26 -15.76 -16.49
CA GLU A 476 -50.69 -15.72 -16.15
C GLU A 476 -50.96 -15.43 -14.67
N VAL A 477 -50.09 -15.88 -13.76
CA VAL A 477 -50.18 -15.61 -12.33
C VAL A 477 -49.80 -14.16 -12.04
N ILE A 478 -48.75 -13.66 -12.69
CA ILE A 478 -48.32 -12.26 -12.58
C ILE A 478 -49.41 -11.32 -13.12
N ILE A 479 -49.99 -11.64 -14.28
CA ILE A 479 -51.10 -10.87 -14.87
C ILE A 479 -52.31 -10.85 -13.92
N ARG A 480 -52.70 -12.00 -13.35
CA ARG A 480 -53.81 -12.06 -12.39
C ARG A 480 -53.57 -11.20 -11.15
N LYS A 481 -52.33 -11.18 -10.62
CA LYS A 481 -51.97 -10.30 -9.50
C LYS A 481 -52.04 -8.82 -9.88
N ILE A 482 -51.64 -8.46 -11.10
CA ILE A 482 -51.77 -7.09 -11.61
C ILE A 482 -53.24 -6.69 -11.71
N GLU A 483 -54.09 -7.55 -12.27
CA GLU A 483 -55.54 -7.32 -12.38
C GLU A 483 -56.21 -7.15 -11.00
N GLU A 484 -55.83 -7.96 -10.01
CA GLU A 484 -56.30 -7.81 -8.62
C GLU A 484 -55.86 -6.48 -8.00
N ILE A 485 -54.62 -6.06 -8.23
CA ILE A 485 -54.11 -4.77 -7.73
C ILE A 485 -54.84 -3.61 -8.41
N GLU A 486 -55.02 -3.64 -9.73
CA GLU A 486 -55.79 -2.63 -10.45
C GLU A 486 -57.24 -2.55 -9.96
N GLY A 487 -57.88 -3.71 -9.71
CA GLY A 487 -59.21 -3.77 -9.12
C GLY A 487 -59.28 -3.06 -7.76
N ARG A 488 -58.33 -3.33 -6.86
CA ARG A 488 -58.25 -2.66 -5.55
C ARG A 488 -57.96 -1.16 -5.67
N ILE A 489 -57.13 -0.74 -6.63
CA ILE A 489 -56.88 0.67 -6.91
C ILE A 489 -58.18 1.36 -7.35
N LEU A 490 -58.92 0.76 -8.27
CA LEU A 490 -60.18 1.31 -8.77
C LEU A 490 -61.25 1.40 -7.67
N GLU A 491 -61.34 0.38 -6.81
CA GLU A 491 -62.23 0.37 -5.64
C GLU A 491 -61.89 1.51 -4.68
N ASN A 492 -60.62 1.64 -4.28
CA ASN A 492 -60.15 2.72 -3.40
C ASN A 492 -60.39 4.12 -4.01
N VAL A 493 -60.18 4.28 -5.33
CA VAL A 493 -60.47 5.53 -6.04
C VAL A 493 -61.98 5.82 -6.05
N GLY A 494 -62.82 4.79 -6.17
CA GLY A 494 -64.27 4.89 -6.06
C GLY A 494 -64.72 5.35 -4.67
N GLU A 495 -64.17 4.77 -3.61
CA GLU A 495 -64.42 5.20 -2.23
C GLU A 495 -64.02 6.66 -2.00
N LEU A 496 -62.83 7.06 -2.46
CA LEU A 496 -62.35 8.45 -2.37
C LEU A 496 -63.29 9.43 -3.09
N LYS A 497 -63.77 9.09 -4.30
CA LYS A 497 -64.77 9.89 -5.02
C LYS A 497 -66.10 9.96 -4.26
N GLY A 498 -66.54 8.86 -3.65
CA GLY A 498 -67.75 8.81 -2.83
C GLY A 498 -67.67 9.68 -1.57
N MET A 499 -66.48 9.79 -0.96
CA MET A 499 -66.22 10.68 0.17
C MET A 499 -66.25 12.16 -0.24
N LEU A 500 -65.73 12.50 -1.43
CA LEU A 500 -65.78 13.85 -1.98
C LEU A 500 -67.22 14.27 -2.36
N GLY A 501 -68.05 13.33 -2.84
CA GLY A 501 -69.45 13.59 -3.21
C GLY A 501 -70.42 13.79 -2.05
N LYS A 502 -70.03 13.45 -0.81
CA LYS A 502 -70.85 13.66 0.42
C LYS A 502 -70.51 14.96 1.15
N GLY A 503 -69.60 15.77 0.60
CA GLY A 503 -69.14 17.05 1.17
C GLY A 503 -69.64 18.31 0.44
N MET A 504 -70.62 18.19 -0.46
CA MET A 504 -71.31 19.33 -1.09
C MET A 504 -72.78 19.39 -0.68
#